data_AF-A0A1E3BME5-F1
#
_entry.id   AF-A0A1E3BME5-F1
#
_cell.length_a   1.000
_cell.length_b   1.000
_cell.length_c   1.000
_cell.angle_alpha   90.00
_cell.angle_beta   90.00
_cell.angle_gamma   90.00
#
_symmetry.space_group_name_H-M   'P 1'
#
loop_
_entity.id
_entity.type
_entity.pdbx_description
1 polymer ?
#
loop_
_entity_poly.entity_id
_entity_poly.type
_entity_poly.pdbx_seq_one_letter_code
_entity_poly.pdbx_strand_id
1 'polypeptide(L)'
;MPLHILGKKSWNVYNPENIARVRRDEAQAKAREEEEERRMQEVDAERRIQILRGERPSTPPPPPASPPSAAQHEKRSRRDEETGRYNKKRRRLAGEDDTDREIRLAREDAQLADGKRAELTRSKMSDTPLEDGAGHINLFPSETARAPVEKNAEAEAEATEKKRSLLAGHHGIRLQEGKLLRQNLCLEKTFGEMKILCGNKGTWLGWMQMIL
;
A
#
# COMPACT_ATOMS: atom_id res chain seq x y z
N MET A 1 3.82 -45.89 12.07
CA MET A 1 3.33 -45.45 10.74
C MET A 1 2.85 -44.00 10.87
N PRO A 2 3.44 -43.02 10.18
CA PRO A 2 2.99 -41.63 10.26
C PRO A 2 1.56 -41.48 9.69
N LEU A 3 0.64 -40.93 10.47
CA LEU A 3 -0.75 -40.70 10.05
C LEU A 3 -0.83 -39.40 9.23
N HIS A 4 -1.25 -39.50 7.97
CA HIS A 4 -1.44 -38.35 7.09
C HIS A 4 -2.74 -37.62 7.44
N ILE A 5 -2.66 -36.63 8.34
CA ILE A 5 -3.80 -35.88 8.86
C ILE A 5 -4.31 -34.83 7.83
N LEU A 6 -3.50 -34.47 6.84
CA LEU A 6 -3.79 -33.37 5.91
C LEU A 6 -5.01 -33.65 5.01
N GLY A 7 -5.28 -34.91 4.66
CA GLY A 7 -6.40 -35.30 3.80
C GLY A 7 -7.78 -34.98 4.38
N LYS A 8 -7.90 -34.88 5.72
CA LYS A 8 -9.18 -34.67 6.42
C LYS A 8 -9.48 -33.20 6.71
N LYS A 9 -8.61 -32.26 6.33
CA LYS A 9 -8.78 -30.83 6.60
C LYS A 9 -9.49 -30.14 5.44
N SER A 10 -10.46 -29.30 5.77
CA SER A 10 -11.27 -28.55 4.79
C SER A 10 -10.48 -27.49 4.03
N TRP A 11 -9.34 -27.01 4.55
CA TRP A 11 -8.47 -26.07 3.85
C TRP A 11 -7.44 -26.74 2.92
N ASN A 12 -7.39 -28.08 2.90
CA ASN A 12 -6.42 -28.78 2.06
C ASN A 12 -6.74 -28.53 0.58
N VAL A 13 -5.84 -27.83 -0.10
CA VAL A 13 -5.96 -27.46 -1.52
C VAL A 13 -6.12 -28.68 -2.42
N TYR A 14 -5.52 -29.82 -2.04
CA TYR A 14 -5.56 -31.06 -2.81
C TYR A 14 -6.83 -31.89 -2.62
N ASN A 15 -7.76 -31.47 -1.76
CA ASN A 15 -9.04 -32.15 -1.62
C ASN A 15 -9.85 -31.96 -2.93
N PRO A 16 -10.36 -33.04 -3.57
CA PRO A 16 -11.15 -32.93 -4.80
C PRO A 16 -12.32 -31.94 -4.70
N GLU A 17 -12.95 -31.83 -3.53
CA GLU A 17 -14.04 -30.88 -3.28
C GLU A 17 -13.59 -29.41 -3.43
N ASN A 18 -12.37 -29.09 -2.95
CA ASN A 18 -11.83 -27.74 -3.06
C ASN A 18 -11.39 -27.44 -4.48
N ILE A 19 -10.77 -28.42 -5.16
CA ILE A 19 -10.40 -28.30 -6.57
C ILE A 19 -11.65 -28.08 -7.43
N ALA A 20 -12.76 -28.77 -7.15
CA ALA A 20 -14.01 -28.61 -7.88
C ALA A 20 -14.64 -27.22 -7.69
N ARG A 21 -14.52 -26.62 -6.49
CA ARG A 21 -14.96 -25.23 -6.24
C ARG A 21 -14.14 -24.23 -7.05
N VAL A 22 -12.82 -24.33 -6.98
CA VAL A 22 -11.91 -23.47 -7.75
C VAL A 22 -12.21 -23.58 -9.25
N ARG A 23 -12.37 -24.80 -9.78
CA ARG A 23 -12.75 -24.99 -11.19
C ARG A 23 -14.10 -24.37 -11.56
N ARG A 24 -15.09 -24.43 -10.66
CA ARG A 24 -16.39 -23.78 -10.89
C ARG A 24 -16.24 -22.27 -10.95
N ASP A 25 -15.47 -21.69 -10.02
CA ASP A 25 -15.25 -20.25 -9.94
C ASP A 25 -14.41 -19.76 -11.15
N GLU A 26 -13.38 -20.51 -11.55
CA GLU A 26 -12.61 -20.28 -12.77
C GLU A 26 -13.48 -20.38 -14.03
N ALA A 27 -14.36 -21.39 -14.11
CA ALA A 27 -15.28 -21.52 -15.23
C ALA A 27 -16.30 -20.38 -15.30
N GLN A 28 -16.80 -19.92 -14.15
CA GLN A 28 -17.69 -18.76 -14.08
C GLN A 28 -16.97 -17.46 -14.46
N ALA A 29 -15.74 -17.29 -14.01
CA ALA A 29 -14.93 -16.14 -14.38
C ALA A 29 -14.65 -16.13 -15.89
N LYS A 30 -14.24 -17.28 -16.44
CA LYS A 30 -13.99 -17.45 -17.87
C LYS A 30 -15.24 -17.22 -18.72
N ALA A 31 -16.40 -17.71 -18.30
CA ALA A 31 -17.66 -17.49 -19.03
C ALA A 31 -18.03 -16.01 -19.11
N ARG A 32 -17.80 -15.24 -18.05
CA ARG A 32 -18.03 -13.79 -18.05
C ARG A 32 -17.06 -13.05 -18.98
N GLU A 33 -15.79 -13.42 -18.93
CA GLU A 33 -14.76 -12.84 -19.82
C GLU A 33 -15.08 -13.14 -21.29
N GLU A 34 -15.48 -14.36 -21.62
CA GLU A 34 -15.88 -14.74 -22.99
C GLU A 34 -17.10 -13.95 -23.47
N GLU A 35 -18.11 -13.71 -22.63
CA GLU A 35 -19.26 -12.87 -22.99
C GLU A 35 -18.84 -11.40 -23.28
N GLU A 36 -17.91 -10.86 -22.48
CA GLU A 36 -17.37 -9.52 -22.70
C GLU A 36 -16.52 -9.43 -23.97
N GLU A 37 -15.67 -10.43 -24.22
CA GLU A 37 -14.88 -10.54 -25.45
C GLU A 37 -15.78 -10.65 -26.68
N ARG A 38 -16.85 -11.45 -26.61
CA ARG A 38 -17.83 -11.56 -27.70
C ARG A 38 -18.48 -10.21 -27.99
N ARG A 39 -18.87 -9.45 -26.97
CA ARG A 39 -19.41 -8.09 -27.14
C ARG A 39 -18.38 -7.15 -27.78
N MET A 40 -17.13 -7.21 -27.36
CA MET A 40 -16.07 -6.38 -27.93
C MET A 40 -15.81 -6.72 -29.41
N GLN A 41 -15.83 -8.01 -29.77
CA GLN A 41 -15.70 -8.47 -31.15
C GLN A 41 -16.86 -8.02 -32.02
N GLU A 42 -18.10 -8.10 -31.52
CA GLU A 42 -19.30 -7.63 -32.22
C GLU A 42 -19.21 -6.12 -32.51
N VAL A 43 -18.81 -5.31 -31.51
CA VAL A 43 -18.60 -3.86 -31.69
C VAL A 43 -17.50 -3.56 -32.71
N ASP A 44 -16.39 -4.30 -32.70
CA ASP A 44 -15.32 -4.12 -33.69
C ASP A 44 -15.77 -4.55 -35.09
N ALA A 45 -16.50 -5.65 -35.20
CA ALA A 45 -17.08 -6.13 -36.45
C ALA A 45 -18.07 -5.12 -37.03
N GLU A 46 -18.96 -4.57 -36.22
CA GLU A 46 -19.89 -3.51 -36.60
C GLU A 46 -19.15 -2.28 -37.12
N ARG A 47 -18.08 -1.85 -36.43
CA ARG A 47 -17.24 -0.76 -36.93
C ARG A 47 -16.61 -1.07 -38.28
N ARG A 48 -16.10 -2.28 -38.47
CA ARG A 48 -15.53 -2.71 -39.76
C ARG A 48 -16.58 -2.66 -40.86
N ILE A 49 -17.79 -3.12 -40.58
CA ILE A 49 -18.93 -3.03 -41.52
C ILE A 49 -19.28 -1.57 -41.82
N GLN A 50 -19.28 -0.70 -40.82
CA GLN A 50 -19.59 0.72 -40.98
C GLN A 50 -18.60 1.44 -41.90
N ILE A 51 -17.30 1.15 -41.73
CA ILE A 51 -16.23 1.66 -42.60
C ILE A 51 -16.42 1.18 -44.03
N LEU A 52 -16.73 -0.10 -44.22
CA LEU A 52 -16.99 -0.67 -45.56
C LEU A 52 -18.23 -0.07 -46.22
N ARG A 53 -19.22 0.35 -45.43
CA ARG A 53 -20.42 1.08 -45.91
C ARG A 53 -20.15 2.55 -46.26
N GLY A 54 -18.93 3.05 -46.06
CA GLY A 54 -18.57 4.44 -46.35
C GLY A 54 -19.04 5.45 -45.31
N GLU A 55 -19.59 4.98 -44.18
CA GLU A 55 -19.93 5.84 -43.04
C GLU A 55 -18.71 6.02 -42.14
N ARG A 56 -18.41 7.26 -41.74
CA ARG A 56 -17.32 7.54 -40.80
C ARG A 56 -17.73 6.99 -39.42
N PRO A 57 -17.01 6.01 -38.86
CA PRO A 57 -17.37 5.46 -37.55
C PRO A 57 -17.29 6.57 -36.49
N SER A 58 -18.35 6.68 -35.69
CA SER A 58 -18.40 7.60 -34.55
C SER A 58 -17.22 7.34 -33.61
N THR A 59 -16.68 8.41 -33.03
CA THR A 59 -15.61 8.38 -32.02
C THR A 59 -15.84 7.28 -30.99
N PRO A 60 -14.80 6.51 -30.62
CA PRO A 60 -14.97 5.35 -29.77
C PRO A 60 -15.66 5.70 -28.45
N PRO A 61 -16.64 4.90 -27.99
CA PRO A 61 -17.13 5.04 -26.64
C PRO A 61 -15.95 4.82 -25.68
N PRO A 62 -15.90 5.57 -24.57
CA PRO A 62 -14.85 5.40 -23.57
C PRO A 62 -14.80 3.93 -23.13
N PRO A 63 -13.60 3.40 -22.80
CA PRO A 63 -13.47 2.02 -22.38
C PRO A 63 -14.44 1.72 -21.24
N PRO A 64 -15.06 0.52 -21.20
CA PRO A 64 -15.90 0.13 -20.08
C PRO A 64 -15.08 0.30 -18.79
N ALA A 65 -15.66 0.98 -17.81
CA ALA A 65 -15.02 1.17 -16.51
C ALA A 65 -14.57 -0.20 -16.01
N SER A 66 -13.25 -0.37 -15.80
CA SER A 66 -12.67 -1.64 -15.39
C SER A 66 -13.44 -2.17 -14.18
N PRO A 67 -13.79 -3.48 -14.14
CA PRO A 67 -14.43 -4.04 -12.97
C PRO A 67 -13.58 -3.72 -11.74
N PRO A 68 -14.20 -3.36 -10.61
CA PRO A 68 -13.46 -2.91 -9.46
C PRO A 68 -12.47 -4.00 -9.05
N SER A 69 -11.18 -3.67 -9.09
CA SER A 69 -10.10 -4.58 -8.66
C SER A 69 -10.47 -5.21 -7.31
N ALA A 70 -10.06 -6.44 -7.05
CA ALA A 70 -10.27 -7.09 -5.75
C ALA A 70 -9.84 -6.19 -4.56
N ALA A 71 -8.80 -5.36 -4.75
CA ALA A 71 -8.37 -4.35 -3.77
C ALA A 71 -9.37 -3.20 -3.59
N GLN A 72 -10.09 -2.79 -4.64
CA GLN A 72 -11.19 -1.85 -4.55
C GLN A 72 -12.42 -2.47 -3.89
N HIS A 73 -12.70 -3.75 -4.13
CA HIS A 73 -13.77 -4.48 -3.44
C HIS A 73 -13.48 -4.62 -1.94
N GLU A 74 -12.22 -4.86 -1.55
CA GLU A 74 -11.81 -4.90 -0.15
C GLU A 74 -11.87 -3.51 0.51
N LYS A 75 -11.43 -2.46 -0.18
CA LYS A 75 -11.57 -1.07 0.30
C LYS A 75 -13.04 -0.64 0.42
N ARG A 76 -13.89 -1.05 -0.52
CA ARG A 76 -15.33 -0.79 -0.49
C ARG A 76 -16.02 -1.56 0.64
N SER A 77 -15.67 -2.83 0.84
CA SER A 77 -16.13 -3.64 1.97
C SER A 77 -15.73 -3.04 3.32
N ARG A 78 -14.45 -2.68 3.50
CA ARG A 78 -13.97 -2.02 4.74
C ARG A 78 -14.65 -0.67 4.97
N ARG A 79 -14.86 0.12 3.90
CA ARG A 79 -15.57 1.39 3.97
C ARG A 79 -17.06 1.18 4.30
N ASP A 80 -17.71 0.18 3.72
CA ASP A 80 -19.11 -0.19 3.99
C ASP A 80 -19.28 -0.80 5.39
N GLU A 81 -18.26 -1.42 5.98
CA GLU A 81 -18.29 -1.84 7.39
C GLU A 81 -18.17 -0.65 8.36
N GLU A 82 -17.32 0.33 8.04
CA GLU A 82 -17.12 1.55 8.83
C GLU A 82 -18.31 2.53 8.72
N THR A 83 -18.85 2.75 7.52
CA THR A 83 -20.07 3.53 7.31
C THR A 83 -21.34 2.74 7.63
N GLY A 84 -21.33 1.41 7.51
CA GLY A 84 -22.43 0.51 7.85
C GLY A 84 -22.78 0.51 9.34
N ARG A 85 -21.84 0.88 10.20
CA ARG A 85 -22.12 1.09 11.63
C ARG A 85 -23.01 2.32 11.88
N TYR A 86 -22.97 3.32 10.99
CA TYR A 86 -23.82 4.52 11.02
C TYR A 86 -25.04 4.43 10.08
N ASN A 87 -24.98 3.64 9.01
CA ASN A 87 -26.08 3.43 8.04
C ASN A 87 -27.11 2.38 8.47
N LYS A 88 -26.82 1.57 9.52
CA LYS A 88 -27.72 0.53 10.06
C LYS A 88 -29.08 0.99 10.59
N LYS A 89 -29.40 2.30 10.58
CA LYS A 89 -30.66 2.85 11.11
C LYS A 89 -31.55 3.55 10.10
N ARG A 90 -31.37 3.33 8.79
CA ARG A 90 -32.31 3.86 7.78
C ARG A 90 -33.40 2.84 7.49
N ARG A 91 -34.40 2.83 8.38
CA ARG A 91 -35.59 1.98 8.28
C ARG A 91 -36.29 2.21 6.94
N ARG A 92 -36.89 1.15 6.38
CA ARG A 92 -37.82 1.26 5.24
C ARG A 92 -38.97 2.18 5.64
N LEU A 93 -39.35 3.11 4.78
CA LEU A 93 -40.65 3.79 4.92
C LEU A 93 -41.75 2.79 4.51
N ALA A 94 -42.92 2.86 5.15
CA ALA A 94 -44.03 1.99 4.81
C ALA A 94 -44.52 2.31 3.38
N GLY A 95 -44.52 1.33 2.47
CA GLY A 95 -44.94 1.47 1.07
C GLY A 95 -43.85 1.92 0.09
N GLU A 96 -42.57 1.88 0.48
CA GLU A 96 -41.42 2.20 -0.39
C GLU A 96 -40.94 0.94 -1.13
N ASP A 97 -40.92 0.95 -2.47
CA ASP A 97 -40.33 -0.12 -3.30
C ASP A 97 -38.80 -0.12 -3.21
N ASP A 98 -38.15 -1.26 -3.50
CA ASP A 98 -36.69 -1.39 -3.36
C ASP A 98 -35.94 -0.37 -4.25
N THR A 99 -36.48 -0.01 -5.43
CA THR A 99 -35.93 1.04 -6.31
C THR A 99 -36.08 2.45 -5.74
N ASP A 100 -37.25 2.79 -5.17
CA ASP A 100 -37.48 4.11 -4.57
C ASP A 100 -36.56 4.33 -3.37
N ARG A 101 -36.32 3.27 -2.60
CA ARG A 101 -35.36 3.27 -1.50
C ARG A 101 -33.94 3.56 -1.98
N GLU A 102 -33.50 2.95 -3.09
CA GLU A 102 -32.19 3.20 -3.69
C GLU A 102 -32.04 4.62 -4.20
N ILE A 103 -33.07 5.14 -4.90
CA ILE A 103 -33.07 6.52 -5.41
C ILE A 103 -32.95 7.53 -4.28
N ARG A 104 -33.68 7.32 -3.18
CA ARG A 104 -33.59 8.20 -2.01
C ARG A 104 -32.20 8.16 -1.37
N LEU A 105 -31.64 6.97 -1.16
CA LEU A 105 -30.29 6.82 -0.63
C LEU A 105 -29.24 7.52 -1.51
N ALA A 106 -29.33 7.34 -2.84
CA ALA A 106 -28.43 7.97 -3.79
C ALA A 106 -28.52 9.51 -3.75
N ARG A 107 -29.72 10.07 -3.62
CA ARG A 107 -29.91 11.53 -3.48
C ARG A 107 -29.30 12.08 -2.20
N GLU A 108 -29.44 11.35 -1.09
CA GLU A 108 -28.89 11.77 0.20
C GLU A 108 -27.36 11.69 0.21
N ASP A 109 -26.78 10.65 -0.39
CA ASP A 109 -25.32 10.54 -0.58
C ASP A 109 -24.78 11.66 -1.49
N ALA A 110 -25.51 12.02 -2.56
CA ALA A 110 -25.17 13.14 -3.42
C ALA A 110 -25.17 14.47 -2.66
N GLN A 111 -26.18 14.71 -1.82
CA GLN A 111 -26.25 15.91 -0.97
C GLN A 111 -25.09 15.97 0.03
N LEU A 112 -24.70 14.84 0.64
CA LEU A 112 -23.54 14.77 1.53
C LEU A 112 -22.24 15.05 0.78
N ALA A 113 -22.10 14.53 -0.45
CA ALA A 113 -20.95 14.80 -1.30
C ALA A 113 -20.86 16.29 -1.68
N ASP A 114 -21.99 16.93 -2.00
CA ASP A 114 -22.06 18.36 -2.31
C ASP A 114 -21.76 19.23 -1.09
N GLY A 115 -22.28 18.88 0.09
CA GLY A 115 -21.96 19.55 1.34
C GLY A 115 -20.47 19.47 1.68
N LYS A 116 -19.87 18.28 1.52
CA LYS A 116 -18.42 18.08 1.70
C LYS A 116 -17.60 18.85 0.67
N ARG A 117 -18.05 18.89 -0.58
CA ARG A 117 -17.41 19.70 -1.64
C ARG A 117 -17.47 21.18 -1.30
N ALA A 118 -18.62 21.68 -0.85
CA ALA A 118 -18.80 23.06 -0.41
C ALA A 118 -17.90 23.42 0.78
N GLU A 119 -17.79 22.52 1.77
CA GLU A 119 -16.89 22.68 2.92
C GLU A 119 -15.42 22.75 2.49
N LEU A 120 -14.98 21.84 1.60
CA LEU A 120 -13.63 21.87 1.04
C LEU A 120 -13.37 23.15 0.25
N THR A 121 -14.34 23.64 -0.54
CA THR A 121 -14.20 24.92 -1.24
C THR A 121 -14.15 26.11 -0.29
N ARG A 122 -14.90 26.09 0.81
CA ARG A 122 -14.85 27.13 1.85
C ARG A 122 -13.50 27.14 2.56
N SER A 123 -12.93 25.96 2.84
CA SER A 123 -11.58 25.85 3.39
C SER A 123 -10.49 26.33 2.42
N LYS A 124 -10.75 26.26 1.10
CA LYS A 124 -9.86 26.78 0.06
C LYS A 124 -9.90 28.31 -0.06
N MET A 125 -10.97 28.95 0.45
CA MET A 125 -11.15 30.41 0.41
C MET A 125 -10.61 31.14 1.65
N SER A 126 -9.94 30.47 2.60
CA SER A 126 -9.15 31.19 3.60
C SER A 126 -8.03 31.94 2.86
N ASP A 127 -8.06 33.26 2.98
CA ASP A 127 -7.33 34.27 2.22
C ASP A 127 -5.81 34.26 2.52
N THR A 128 -5.16 33.13 2.24
CA THR A 128 -3.69 33.02 2.25
C THR A 128 -3.20 33.18 0.81
N PRO A 129 -2.48 34.26 0.48
CA PRO A 129 -1.88 34.43 -0.83
C PRO A 129 -1.09 33.19 -1.23
N LEU A 130 -1.39 32.65 -2.42
CA LEU A 130 -0.76 31.43 -2.95
C LEU A 130 0.76 31.59 -3.07
N GLU A 131 1.24 32.83 -3.17
CA GLU A 131 2.65 33.20 -3.25
C GLU A 131 3.06 34.00 -2.00
N ASP A 132 4.25 33.76 -1.46
CA ASP A 132 4.85 34.67 -0.47
C ASP A 132 5.25 36.01 -1.13
N GLY A 133 5.54 37.03 -0.33
CA GLY A 133 6.03 38.33 -0.84
C GLY A 133 7.38 38.26 -1.58
N ALA A 134 7.99 37.07 -1.66
CA ALA A 134 9.20 36.77 -2.41
C ALA A 134 8.94 35.96 -3.70
N GLY A 135 7.68 35.66 -4.04
CA GLY A 135 7.28 34.93 -5.25
C GLY A 135 7.36 33.39 -5.17
N HIS A 136 7.49 32.80 -3.98
CA HIS A 136 7.44 31.34 -3.79
C HIS A 136 6.01 30.86 -3.54
N ILE A 137 5.63 29.76 -4.20
CA ILE A 137 4.32 29.13 -4.03
C ILE A 137 4.25 28.44 -2.65
N ASN A 138 3.34 28.89 -1.80
CA ASN A 138 3.07 28.29 -0.49
C ASN A 138 2.06 27.15 -0.64
N LEU A 139 2.58 25.92 -0.81
CA LEU A 139 1.73 24.71 -0.85
C LEU A 139 1.21 24.26 0.52
N PHE A 140 1.75 24.83 1.59
CA PHE A 140 1.33 24.60 2.96
C PHE A 140 0.79 25.91 3.52
N PRO A 141 -0.40 25.93 4.15
CA PRO A 141 -0.89 27.11 4.85
C PRO A 141 0.15 27.49 5.92
N SER A 142 0.93 28.53 5.65
CA SER A 142 1.95 28.98 6.59
C SER A 142 1.25 29.55 7.82
N GLU A 143 1.70 29.14 9.00
CA GLU A 143 1.12 29.52 10.29
C GLU A 143 1.26 31.02 10.58
N THR A 144 1.78 31.83 9.66
CA THR A 144 2.04 33.27 9.81
C THR A 144 0.76 34.09 10.01
N ALA A 145 -0.40 33.56 9.64
CA ALA A 145 -1.71 34.17 9.91
C ALA A 145 -2.30 33.79 11.28
N ARG A 146 -1.66 32.88 12.03
CA ARG A 146 -2.04 32.58 13.42
C ARG A 146 -1.09 33.36 14.33
N ALA A 147 -1.65 34.23 15.16
CA ALA A 147 -0.91 34.89 16.24
C ALA A 147 -0.04 33.86 16.98
N PRO A 148 1.22 34.19 17.33
CA PRO A 148 2.13 33.22 17.90
C PRO A 148 1.54 32.68 19.21
N VAL A 149 1.14 31.41 19.17
CA VAL A 149 0.93 30.64 20.39
C VAL A 149 2.29 30.57 21.06
N GLU A 150 2.42 31.17 22.25
CA GLU A 150 3.62 31.14 23.08
C GLU A 150 4.12 29.70 23.21
N LYS A 151 5.13 29.36 22.41
CA LYS A 151 5.80 28.06 22.48
C LYS A 151 6.63 28.06 23.76
N ASN A 152 6.31 27.16 24.69
CA ASN A 152 7.10 26.91 25.89
C ASN A 152 8.55 26.60 25.50
N ALA A 153 9.45 27.57 25.66
CA ALA A 153 10.86 27.48 25.29
C ALA A 153 11.59 26.30 25.98
N GLU A 154 11.10 25.89 27.17
CA GLU A 154 11.63 24.73 27.89
C GLU A 154 11.42 23.40 27.16
N ALA A 155 10.32 23.24 26.42
CA ALA A 155 10.03 21.97 25.73
C ALA A 155 10.92 21.77 24.49
N GLU A 156 11.31 22.85 23.81
CA GLU A 156 12.23 22.77 22.67
C GLU A 156 13.70 22.62 23.13
N ALA A 157 14.07 23.23 24.27
CA ALA A 157 15.38 23.01 24.89
C ALA A 157 15.57 21.55 25.29
N GLU A 158 14.59 20.92 25.95
CA GLU A 158 14.68 19.50 26.29
C GLU A 158 14.68 18.57 25.07
N ALA A 159 13.92 18.91 24.02
CA ALA A 159 13.89 18.09 22.81
C ALA A 159 15.20 18.15 22.04
N THR A 160 15.87 19.31 22.02
CA THR A 160 17.20 19.47 21.38
C THR A 160 18.29 18.76 22.17
N GLU A 161 18.23 18.81 23.51
CA GLU A 161 19.17 18.09 24.37
C GLU A 161 19.00 16.57 24.26
N LYS A 162 17.75 16.07 24.24
CA LYS A 162 17.44 14.65 23.98
C LYS A 162 17.93 14.18 22.62
N LYS A 163 17.79 15.01 21.57
CA LYS A 163 18.33 14.69 20.24
C LYS A 163 19.86 14.66 20.24
N ARG A 164 20.51 15.58 20.95
CA ARG A 164 21.97 15.65 21.06
C ARG A 164 22.54 14.46 21.84
N SER A 165 21.88 14.03 22.91
CA SER A 165 22.30 12.84 23.68
C SER A 165 22.13 11.54 22.87
N LEU A 166 21.04 11.42 22.10
CA LEU A 166 20.82 10.30 21.18
C LEU A 166 21.89 10.22 20.09
N LEU A 167 22.23 11.36 19.47
CA LEU A 167 23.30 11.46 18.49
C LEU A 167 24.68 11.13 19.10
N ALA A 168 24.96 11.61 20.31
CA ALA A 168 26.20 11.29 21.02
C ALA A 168 26.32 9.78 21.34
N GLY A 169 25.22 9.13 21.74
CA GLY A 169 25.17 7.67 21.92
C GLY A 169 25.45 6.91 20.62
N HIS A 170 24.88 7.37 19.50
CA HIS A 170 25.11 6.77 18.18
C HIS A 170 26.56 6.91 17.70
N HIS A 171 27.23 8.03 18.00
CA HIS A 171 28.66 8.22 17.72
C HIS A 171 29.57 7.37 18.62
N GLY A 172 29.16 7.09 19.86
CA GLY A 172 29.89 6.20 20.78
C GLY A 172 29.90 4.73 20.32
N ILE A 173 28.78 4.23 19.80
CA ILE A 173 28.66 2.85 19.30
C ILE A 173 29.54 2.62 18.06
N ARG A 174 29.59 3.59 17.13
CA ARG A 174 30.43 3.50 15.92
C ARG A 174 31.93 3.49 16.22
N LEU A 175 32.37 4.16 17.30
CA LEU A 175 33.77 4.14 17.73
C LEU A 175 34.19 2.81 18.36
N GLN A 176 33.26 2.08 18.99
CA GLN A 176 33.50 0.73 19.51
C GLN A 176 33.66 -0.28 18.36
N GLU A 177 32.79 -0.24 17.36
CA GLU A 177 32.86 -1.11 16.18
C GLU A 177 34.16 -0.90 15.37
N GLY A 178 34.61 0.34 15.22
CA GLY A 178 35.87 0.67 14.54
C GLY A 178 37.13 0.22 15.29
N LYS A 179 37.07 0.02 16.62
CA LYS A 179 38.16 -0.57 17.40
C LYS A 179 38.17 -2.10 17.29
N LEU A 180 37.00 -2.73 17.30
CA LEU A 180 36.85 -4.18 17.07
C LEU A 180 37.31 -4.59 15.67
N LEU A 181 36.96 -3.82 14.64
CA LEU A 181 37.45 -4.07 13.27
C LEU A 181 38.98 -3.97 13.16
N ARG A 182 39.61 -3.03 13.87
CA ARG A 182 41.08 -2.91 13.89
C ARG A 182 41.76 -4.06 14.63
N GLN A 183 41.19 -4.57 15.72
CA GLN A 183 41.70 -5.78 16.37
C GLN A 183 41.58 -7.01 15.46
N ASN A 184 40.44 -7.20 14.79
CA ASN A 184 40.22 -8.32 13.88
C ASN A 184 41.15 -8.27 12.65
N LEU A 185 41.36 -7.09 12.06
CA LEU A 185 42.33 -6.90 10.97
C LEU A 185 43.79 -7.12 11.41
N CYS A 186 44.12 -6.83 12.68
CA CYS A 186 45.46 -7.11 13.23
C CYS A 186 45.66 -8.61 13.44
N LEU A 187 44.64 -9.33 13.93
CA LEU A 187 44.64 -10.79 14.07
C LEU A 187 44.71 -11.49 12.70
N GLU A 188 44.02 -11.02 11.67
CA GLU A 188 44.12 -11.60 10.33
C GLU A 188 45.48 -11.36 9.67
N LYS A 189 46.11 -10.19 9.90
CA LYS A 189 47.46 -9.93 9.37
C LYS A 189 48.53 -10.81 10.02
N THR A 190 48.49 -11.01 11.33
CA THR A 190 49.43 -11.93 12.00
C THR A 190 49.20 -13.39 11.59
N PHE A 191 47.94 -13.80 11.38
CA PHE A 191 47.62 -15.15 10.90
C PHE A 191 48.02 -15.36 9.43
N GLY A 192 47.90 -14.32 8.60
CA GLY A 192 48.34 -14.32 7.19
C GLY A 192 49.86 -14.39 7.05
N GLU A 193 50.61 -13.62 7.84
CA GLU A 193 52.08 -13.67 7.85
C GLU A 193 52.62 -15.00 8.41
N MET A 194 51.98 -15.59 9.43
CA MET A 194 52.34 -16.95 9.88
C MET A 194 52.06 -18.03 8.81
N LYS A 195 51.01 -17.86 7.99
CA LYS A 195 50.70 -18.80 6.90
C LYS A 195 51.68 -18.71 5.73
N ILE A 196 52.22 -17.52 5.47
CA ILE A 196 53.23 -17.30 4.42
C ILE A 196 54.60 -17.85 4.87
N LEU A 197 54.94 -17.77 6.15
CA LEU A 197 56.18 -18.37 6.68
C LEU A 197 56.13 -19.91 6.82
N CYS A 198 54.96 -20.54 6.89
CA CYS A 198 54.80 -22.00 6.95
C CYS A 198 54.62 -22.67 5.57
N GLY A 199 54.89 -21.95 4.47
CA GLY A 199 54.82 -22.49 3.10
C GLY A 199 56.05 -23.30 2.67
N ASN A 200 57.03 -23.55 3.54
CA ASN A 200 58.19 -24.37 3.18
C ASN A 200 58.66 -25.23 4.35
N LYS A 201 58.58 -26.55 4.13
CA LYS A 201 59.12 -27.69 4.93
C LYS A 201 58.19 -28.22 6.02
N GLY A 202 57.82 -29.50 5.84
CA GLY A 202 56.80 -30.20 6.60
C GLY A 202 57.14 -30.48 8.05
N THR A 203 56.08 -30.60 8.86
CA THR A 203 55.86 -31.53 9.97
C THR A 203 54.60 -31.09 10.71
N TRP A 204 53.46 -31.64 10.30
CA TRP A 204 52.14 -31.38 10.88
C TRP A 204 51.88 -32.27 12.11
N LEU A 205 52.62 -32.10 13.21
CA LEU A 205 52.28 -32.82 14.46
C LEU A 205 52.62 -32.10 15.78
N GLY A 206 53.16 -30.87 15.76
CA GLY A 206 53.63 -30.23 17.00
C GLY A 206 52.69 -29.20 17.66
N TRP A 207 51.75 -28.60 16.94
CA TRP A 207 51.15 -27.33 17.36
C TRP A 207 49.75 -27.40 17.99
N MET A 208 49.17 -28.60 18.14
CA MET A 208 47.88 -28.80 18.83
C MET A 208 48.01 -29.06 20.35
N GLN A 209 49.13 -28.70 20.98
CA GLN A 209 49.34 -28.84 22.44
C GLN A 209 49.59 -27.51 23.15
N MET A 210 49.33 -26.37 22.52
CA MET A 210 49.60 -25.05 23.13
C MET A 210 48.45 -24.06 22.98
N ILE A 211 47.22 -24.55 23.01
CA ILE A 211 46.01 -23.75 23.22
C ILE A 211 45.08 -24.57 24.15
N LEU A 212 45.51 -24.68 25.41
CA LEU A 212 44.64 -24.83 26.58
C LEU A 212 44.93 -23.64 27.49
#